data_AF-A0A6I1W2V2-F1
#
_entry.id   AF-A0A6I1W2V2-F1
#
_cell.length_a   1.000
_cell.length_b   1.000
_cell.length_c   1.000
_cell.angle_alpha   90.00
_cell.angle_beta   90.00
_cell.angle_gamma   90.00
#
_symmetry.space_group_name_H-M   'P 1'
#
loop_
_entity.id
_entity.type
_entity.pdbx_description
1 polymer ?
#
loop_
_entity_poly.entity_id
_entity_poly.type
_entity_poly.pdbx_seq_one_letter_code
_entity_poly.pdbx_strand_id
1 'polypeptide(L)' 'MFAKVVAVSLLTLASGQLLAAECKVTVDSTDQMSFNTKAIEIDKSCKTFTVELTHSGSLPKAVMGHNWV' A
#
# COMPACT_ATOMS: atom_id res chain seq x y z
N MET A 1 29.45 27.56 16.99
CA MET A 1 29.52 26.11 16.72
C MET A 1 28.29 25.37 17.26
N PHE A 2 27.79 25.70 18.45
CA PHE A 2 26.58 25.10 19.04
C PHE A 2 25.29 25.25 18.19
N ALA A 3 25.06 26.40 17.56
CA ALA A 3 23.87 26.61 16.72
C ALA A 3 23.81 25.68 15.49
N LYS A 4 24.96 25.26 14.96
CA LYS A 4 25.03 24.32 13.82
C LYS A 4 24.73 22.88 14.24
N VAL A 5 25.06 22.50 15.47
CA VAL A 5 24.77 21.18 16.02
C VAL A 5 23.27 21.03 16.28
N VAL A 6 22.64 22.06 16.85
CA VAL A 6 21.18 22.09 17.08
C VAL A 6 20.40 21.98 15.77
N ALA A 7 20.82 22.71 14.72
CA ALA A 7 20.15 22.66 13.42
C ALA A 7 20.22 21.27 12.75
N VAL A 8 21.34 20.56 12.90
CA VAL A 8 21.49 19.18 12.37
C VAL A 8 20.68 18.17 13.18
N SER A 9 20.58 18.35 14.50
CA SER A 9 19.77 17.49 15.38
C SER A 9 18.26 17.62 15.14
N LEU A 10 17.76 18.79 14.70
CA LEU A 10 16.35 18.94 14.34
C LEU A 10 15.99 18.28 13.00
N LEU A 11 16.93 18.21 12.05
CA LEU A 11 16.66 17.61 10.72
C LEU A 11 16.53 16.08 10.79
N THR A 12 17.21 15.40 11.71
CA THR A 12 17.16 13.94 11.81
C THR A 12 15.89 13.40 12.48
N LEU A 13 15.21 14.20 13.30
CA LEU A 13 13.93 13.82 13.92
C LEU A 13 12.75 13.88 12.95
N ALA A 14 12.83 14.69 11.88
CA ALA A 14 11.76 14.84 10.90
C ALA A 14 11.68 13.68 9.89
N SER A 15 12.72 12.84 9.79
CA SER A 15 12.79 11.73 8.83
C SER A 15 12.15 10.43 9.34
N GLY A 16 11.77 10.36 10.63
CA GLY A 16 11.37 9.10 11.28
C GLY A 16 9.92 8.67 11.06
N GLN A 17 9.07 9.49 10.43
CA GLN A 17 7.62 9.24 10.34
C GLN A 17 7.15 8.67 9.00
N LEU A 18 8.06 8.42 8.06
CA LEU A 18 7.72 7.99 6.69
C LEU A 18 7.99 6.51 6.41
N LEU A 19 8.47 5.74 7.39
CA LEU A 19 8.74 4.30 7.24
C LEU A 19 7.72 3.44 7.99
N ALA A 20 6.45 3.87 8.05
CA ALA A 20 5.39 2.94 8.40
C ALA A 20 5.22 1.98 7.22
N ALA A 21 5.54 0.70 7.42
CA ALA A 21 5.22 -0.33 6.43
C ALA A 21 3.73 -0.26 6.13
N GLU A 22 3.37 -0.02 4.86
CA GLU A 22 1.97 -0.05 4.45
C GLU A 22 1.49 -1.50 4.48
N CYS A 23 0.87 -1.89 5.59
CA CYS A 23 0.26 -3.22 5.74
C CYS A 23 -1.12 -3.31 5.05
N LYS A 24 -1.29 -2.56 3.96
CA LYS A 24 -2.48 -2.54 3.12
C LYS A 24 -2.07 -2.39 1.66
N VAL A 25 -2.78 -3.08 0.77
CA VAL A 25 -2.72 -2.82 -0.67
C VAL A 25 -4.12 -2.77 -1.25
N THR A 26 -4.32 -1.88 -2.22
CA THR A 26 -5.53 -1.86 -3.04
C THR A 26 -5.24 -2.56 -4.36
N VAL A 27 -6.02 -3.61 -4.65
CA VAL A 27 -5.97 -4.37 -5.90
C VAL A 27 -7.23 -4.05 -6.68
N ASP A 28 -7.08 -3.66 -7.93
CA ASP A 28 -8.22 -3.41 -8.81
C ASP A 28 -8.38 -4.54 -9.82
N SER A 29 -9.61 -4.96 -10.05
CA SER A 29 -10.01 -5.96 -11.06
C SER A 29 -10.82 -5.32 -12.18
N THR A 30 -10.62 -5.80 -13.41
CA THR A 30 -11.25 -5.23 -14.61
C THR A 30 -12.17 -6.23 -15.31
N ASP A 31 -13.05 -5.73 -16.18
CA ASP A 31 -13.89 -6.57 -17.07
C ASP A 31 -13.09 -7.44 -18.05
N GLN A 32 -11.76 -7.26 -18.12
CA GLN A 32 -10.85 -8.03 -18.96
C GLN A 32 -10.13 -9.15 -18.19
N MET A 33 -10.70 -9.61 -17.06
CA MET A 33 -10.15 -10.69 -16.22
C MET A 33 -8.71 -10.44 -15.77
N SER A 34 -8.39 -9.20 -15.42
CA SER A 34 -7.03 -8.79 -15.06
C SER A 34 -7.02 -8.01 -13.75
N PHE A 35 -5.95 -8.20 -12.98
CA PHE A 35 -5.63 -7.35 -11.84
C PHE A 35 -4.62 -6.26 -12.25
N ASN A 36 -4.68 -5.10 -11.60
CA ASN A 36 -3.73 -4.00 -11.80
C ASN A 36 -2.29 -4.33 -11.37
N THR A 37 -2.11 -5.33 -10.52
CA THR A 37 -0.80 -5.81 -10.07
C THR A 37 -0.66 -7.32 -10.28
N LYS A 38 0.60 -7.77 -10.47
CA LYS A 38 0.97 -9.18 -10.57
C LYS A 38 1.73 -9.70 -9.35
N ALA A 39 2.18 -8.80 -8.48
CA ALA A 39 2.94 -9.13 -7.28
C ALA A 39 2.59 -8.16 -6.14
N ILE A 40 2.50 -8.69 -4.93
CA ILE A 40 2.33 -7.93 -3.70
C ILE A 40 3.46 -8.37 -2.78
N GLU A 41 4.30 -7.42 -2.39
CA GLU A 41 5.35 -7.65 -1.41
C GLU A 41 4.86 -7.17 -0.05
N ILE A 42 4.91 -8.06 0.94
CA ILE A 42 4.44 -7.77 2.30
C ILE A 42 5.66 -7.68 3.21
N ASP A 43 5.80 -6.55 3.90
CA ASP A 43 6.87 -6.38 4.87
C ASP A 43 6.71 -7.35 6.04
N LYS A 44 7.83 -7.94 6.48
CA LYS A 44 7.85 -8.94 7.57
C LYS A 44 7.39 -8.38 8.92
N SER A 45 7.37 -7.06 9.08
CA SER A 45 6.88 -6.39 10.29
C SER A 45 5.34 -6.39 10.39
N CYS A 46 4.63 -6.62 9.28
CA CYS A 46 3.17 -6.63 9.26
C CYS A 46 2.61 -7.88 9.96
N LYS A 47 1.99 -7.69 11.13
CA LYS A 47 1.26 -8.76 11.85
C LYS A 47 -0.07 -9.11 11.18
N THR A 48 -0.72 -8.10 10.64
CA THR A 48 -1.97 -8.20 9.88
C THR A 48 -1.77 -7.39 8.61
N PHE A 49 -2.17 -7.95 7.47
CA PHE A 49 -2.11 -7.29 6.19
C PHE A 49 -3.51 -7.24 5.57
N THR A 50 -3.88 -6.10 5.00
CA THR A 50 -5.22 -5.89 4.42
C THR A 50 -5.13 -5.82 2.90
N VAL A 51 -5.93 -6.61 2.21
CA VAL A 51 -6.13 -6.48 0.77
C VAL A 51 -7.50 -5.85 0.54
N GLU A 52 -7.52 -4.70 -0.12
CA GLU A 52 -8.73 -4.01 -0.54
C GLU A 52 -8.95 -4.29 -2.02
N LEU A 53 -9.96 -5.10 -2.37
CA LEU A 53 -10.29 -5.42 -3.75
C LEU A 53 -11.35 -4.46 -4.30
N THR A 54 -11.05 -3.79 -5.41
CA THR A 54 -11.99 -2.96 -6.17
C THR A 54 -12.28 -3.57 -7.55
N HIS A 55 -13.35 -3.09 -8.18
CA HIS A 55 -13.72 -3.46 -9.54
C HIS A 55 -14.00 -2.19 -10.37
N SER A 56 -13.12 -1.89 -11.32
CA SER A 56 -13.26 -0.72 -12.20
C SER A 56 -14.08 -1.01 -13.47
N GLY A 57 -14.52 -2.26 -13.65
CA GLY A 57 -15.39 -2.67 -14.73
C GLY A 57 -16.85 -2.23 -14.56
N SER A 58 -17.60 -2.22 -15.65
CA SER A 58 -19.03 -1.89 -15.70
C SER A 58 -19.94 -3.11 -15.65
N LEU A 59 -19.39 -4.32 -15.78
CA LEU A 59 -20.18 -5.55 -15.75
C LEU A 59 -20.58 -5.96 -14.33
N PRO A 60 -21.78 -6.52 -14.14
CA PRO A 60 -22.24 -6.94 -12.82
C PRO A 60 -21.48 -8.19 -12.35
N LYS A 61 -21.39 -8.34 -11.02
CA LYS A 61 -20.77 -9.50 -10.34
C LYS A 61 -21.27 -10.87 -10.83
N ALA A 62 -22.53 -10.96 -11.23
CA ALA A 62 -23.10 -12.22 -11.73
C ALA A 62 -22.45 -12.72 -13.03
N VAL A 63 -21.80 -11.82 -13.79
CA VAL A 63 -21.15 -12.12 -15.06
C VAL A 63 -19.63 -12.03 -14.93
N MET A 64 -19.12 -10.99 -14.27
CA MET A 64 -17.68 -10.72 -14.11
C MET A 64 -17.32 -10.43 -12.64
N GLY A 65 -17.68 -11.37 -11.77
CA GLY A 65 -17.31 -11.30 -10.35
C GLY A 65 -15.86 -11.72 -10.13
N HIS A 66 -15.09 -10.88 -9.45
CA HIS A 66 -13.73 -11.20 -9.01
C HIS A 66 -13.69 -11.39 -7.49
N ASN A 67 -12.83 -12.29 -7.02
CA ASN A 67 -12.45 -12.44 -5.62
C ASN A 67 -10.92 -12.45 -5.51
N TRP A 68 -10.42 -12.42 -4.29
CA TRP A 68 -8.98 -12.52 -3.98
C TRP A 68 -8.80 -13.69 -3.01
N VAL A 69 -7.91 -14.63 -3.35
CA VAL A 69 -7.67 -15.91 -2.65
C VAL A 69 -6.18 -16.15 -2.52
#